data_AF-A0A2V2B6A9-F1
#
_entry.id   AF-A0A2V2B6A9-F1
#
_cell.length_a   1.000
_cell.length_b   1.000
_cell.length_c   1.000
_cell.angle_alpha   90.00
_cell.angle_beta   90.00
_cell.angle_gamma   90.00
#
_symmetry.space_group_name_H-M   'P 1'
#
loop_
_entity.id
_entity.type
_entity.pdbx_description
1 polymer ?
#
loop_
_entity_poly.entity_id
_entity_poly.type
_entity_poly.pdbx_seq_one_letter_code
_entity_poly.pdbx_strand_id
1 'polypeptide(L)'
;MTGNDRQTDRRLEKTILELLERRGPTATICPSDAARAVYTGDDDGWRALMEPARRAARRLVTAGEVEITQGGRPVAPDNARGPIRIRRRLH
;
A
#
# COMPACT_ATOMS: atom_id res chain seq x y z
N MET A 1 -20.11 -0.62 -6.98
CA MET A 1 -18.77 0.00 -6.90
C MET A 1 -18.93 1.42 -7.37
N THR A 2 -18.82 2.40 -6.47
CA THR A 2 -18.99 3.81 -6.84
C THR A 2 -17.73 4.29 -7.58
N GLY A 3 -17.84 5.31 -8.45
CA GLY A 3 -16.69 5.84 -9.18
C GLY A 3 -15.56 6.34 -8.26
N ASN A 4 -15.91 6.75 -7.04
CA ASN A 4 -14.99 7.26 -6.02
C ASN A 4 -14.07 6.18 -5.43
N ASP A 5 -14.58 4.96 -5.24
CA ASP A 5 -13.78 3.83 -4.73
C ASP A 5 -12.64 3.48 -5.70
N ARG A 6 -12.93 3.47 -7.00
CA ARG A 6 -11.95 3.16 -8.04
C ARG A 6 -10.89 4.26 -8.19
N GLN A 7 -11.27 5.53 -8.02
CA GLN A 7 -10.32 6.64 -8.02
C GLN A 7 -9.40 6.58 -6.80
N THR A 8 -9.96 6.32 -5.62
CA THR A 8 -9.20 6.15 -4.37
C THR A 8 -8.21 5.00 -4.48
N ASP A 9 -8.64 3.86 -5.01
CA ASP A 9 -7.81 2.68 -5.22
C ASP A 9 -6.59 3.00 -6.13
N ARG A 10 -6.78 3.73 -7.23
CA ARG A 10 -5.69 4.17 -8.12
C ARG A 10 -4.75 5.18 -7.46
N ARG A 11 -5.28 6.12 -6.68
CA ARG A 11 -4.46 7.08 -5.91
C ARG A 11 -3.57 6.34 -4.91
N LEU A 12 -4.11 5.34 -4.21
CA LEU A 12 -3.35 4.53 -3.26
C LEU A 12 -2.23 3.74 -3.93
N GLU A 13 -2.46 3.12 -5.09
CA GLU A 13 -1.40 2.45 -5.86
C GLU A 13 -0.27 3.40 -6.20
N LYS A 14 -0.60 4.56 -6.79
CA LYS A 14 0.39 5.58 -7.14
C LYS A 14 1.18 6.04 -5.93
N THR A 15 0.49 6.35 -4.83
CA THR A 15 1.13 6.83 -3.59
C THR A 15 2.03 5.77 -2.96
N ILE A 16 1.69 4.48 -3.02
CA ILE A 16 2.57 3.40 -2.55
C ILE A 16 3.91 3.44 -3.31
N LEU A 17 3.87 3.53 -4.64
CA LEU A 17 5.06 3.56 -5.48
C LEU A 17 5.90 4.83 -5.23
N GLU A 18 5.25 6.00 -5.21
CA GLU A 18 5.91 7.29 -4.94
C GLU A 18 6.59 7.32 -3.57
N LEU A 19 5.94 6.79 -2.52
CA LEU A 19 6.53 6.74 -1.19
C LEU A 19 7.76 5.83 -1.14
N LEU A 20 7.70 4.67 -1.80
CA LEU A 20 8.84 3.76 -1.88
C LEU A 20 9.99 4.35 -2.68
N GLU A 21 9.70 5.00 -3.80
CA GLU A 21 10.69 5.69 -4.63
C GLU A 21 11.42 6.78 -3.83
N ARG A 22 10.68 7.62 -3.10
CA ARG A 22 11.26 8.69 -2.26
C ARG A 22 12.11 8.17 -1.12
N ARG A 23 11.76 7.04 -0.51
CA ARG A 23 12.50 6.49 0.66
C ARG A 23 13.75 5.69 0.25
N GLY A 24 13.86 5.27 -1.01
CA GLY A 24 15.03 4.59 -1.56
C GLY A 24 14.83 3.07 -1.79
N PRO A 25 15.82 2.41 -2.42
CA PRO A 25 15.65 1.09 -3.02
C PRO A 25 15.39 -0.06 -2.04
N THR A 26 15.88 0.05 -0.81
CA THR A 26 15.70 -0.97 0.25
C THR A 26 14.63 -0.59 1.26
N ALA A 27 14.00 0.59 1.09
CA ALA A 27 13.03 1.09 2.04
C ALA A 27 11.74 0.28 2.01
N THR A 28 11.03 0.36 3.12
CA THR A 28 9.71 -0.23 3.26
C THR A 28 8.71 0.82 3.74
N ILE A 29 7.44 0.60 3.43
CA ILE A 29 6.31 1.34 3.99
C ILE A 29 5.29 0.36 4.61
N CYS A 30 4.31 0.86 5.34
CA CYS A 30 3.12 0.08 5.70
C CYS A 30 1.86 0.65 5.01
N PRO A 31 0.72 -0.07 5.01
CA PRO A 31 -0.52 0.44 4.43
C PRO A 31 -0.95 1.80 5.00
N SER A 32 -0.66 2.08 6.27
CA SER A 32 -0.98 3.37 6.89
C SER A 32 -0.16 4.54 6.39
N ASP A 33 1.05 4.33 5.88
CA ASP A 33 1.82 5.38 5.22
C ASP A 33 1.05 5.90 3.99
N ALA A 34 0.58 4.98 3.13
CA ALA A 34 -0.17 5.32 1.93
C ALA A 34 -1.55 5.91 2.23
N ALA A 35 -2.27 5.33 3.20
CA ALA A 35 -3.59 5.83 3.60
C ALA A 35 -3.53 7.26 4.14
N ARG A 36 -2.56 7.57 5.01
CA ARG A 36 -2.38 8.93 5.54
C ARG A 36 -1.96 9.92 4.46
N ALA A 37 -1.16 9.49 3.48
CA ALA A 37 -0.74 10.35 2.39
C ALA A 37 -1.85 10.64 1.36
N VAL A 38 -2.81 9.72 1.17
CA VAL A 38 -3.96 9.93 0.26
C VAL A 38 -5.09 10.72 0.93
N TYR A 39 -5.26 10.55 2.25
CA TYR A 39 -6.31 11.22 3.01
C TYR A 39 -6.08 12.73 3.06
N THR A 40 -7.14 13.51 2.80
CA THR A 40 -7.06 14.99 2.73
C THR A 40 -7.77 15.69 3.88
N GLY A 41 -8.39 14.95 4.81
CA GLY A 41 -8.99 15.51 6.01
C GLY A 41 -7.97 15.72 7.12
N ASP A 42 -8.36 16.47 8.14
CA ASP A 42 -7.57 16.81 9.34
C ASP A 42 -7.83 15.87 10.53
N ASP A 43 -8.73 14.90 10.37
CA ASP A 43 -9.08 13.90 11.36
C ASP A 43 -8.46 12.51 11.07
N ASP A 44 -8.96 11.50 11.77
CA ASP A 44 -8.52 10.12 11.69
C ASP A 44 -9.21 9.28 10.59
N GLY A 45 -9.90 9.93 9.64
CA GLY A 45 -10.62 9.30 8.52
C GLY A 45 -9.74 8.46 7.59
N TRP A 46 -8.42 8.67 7.60
CA TRP A 46 -7.46 7.79 6.92
C TRP A 46 -7.58 6.32 7.35
N ARG A 47 -8.10 6.01 8.55
CA ARG A 47 -8.32 4.62 9.00
C ARG A 47 -9.29 3.86 8.10
N ALA A 48 -10.29 4.55 7.52
CA ALA A 48 -11.21 3.95 6.56
C ALA A 48 -10.51 3.52 5.25
N LEU A 49 -9.33 4.08 4.97
CA LEU A 49 -8.50 3.74 3.81
C LEU A 49 -7.55 2.54 4.07
N MET A 50 -7.57 1.91 5.24
CA MET A 50 -6.72 0.74 5.53
C MET A 50 -6.95 -0.43 4.60
N GLU A 51 -8.19 -0.90 4.47
CA GLU A 51 -8.48 -2.01 3.55
C GLU A 51 -8.30 -1.62 2.07
N PRO A 52 -8.70 -0.41 1.61
CA PRO A 52 -8.31 0.10 0.31
C PRO A 52 -6.79 0.06 0.06
N ALA A 53 -5.98 0.52 1.01
CA ALA A 53 -4.52 0.53 0.89
C ALA A 53 -3.94 -0.89 0.81
N ARG A 54 -4.48 -1.83 1.59
CA ARG A 54 -4.11 -3.26 1.48
C ARG A 54 -4.47 -3.83 0.11
N ARG A 55 -5.66 -3.56 -0.42
CA ARG A 55 -6.06 -4.01 -1.77
C ARG A 55 -5.16 -3.43 -2.85
N ALA A 56 -4.83 -2.15 -2.77
CA ALA A 56 -3.87 -1.51 -3.68
C ALA A 56 -2.51 -2.21 -3.65
N ALA A 57 -1.97 -2.47 -2.46
CA ALA A 57 -0.73 -3.22 -2.31
C ALA A 57 -0.81 -4.63 -2.92
N ARG A 58 -1.92 -5.36 -2.72
CA ARG A 58 -2.12 -6.68 -3.33
C ARG A 58 -2.11 -6.63 -4.86
N ARG A 59 -2.78 -5.64 -5.46
CA ARG A 59 -2.77 -5.47 -6.93
C ARG A 59 -1.39 -5.14 -7.46
N LEU A 60 -0.60 -4.32 -6.76
CA LEU A 60 0.79 -4.05 -7.12
C LEU A 60 1.68 -5.30 -7.00
N VAL A 61 1.43 -6.19 -6.04
CA VAL A 61 2.11 -7.50 -5.98
C VAL A 61 1.76 -8.33 -7.22
N THR A 62 0.47 -8.41 -7.58
CA THR A 62 0.03 -9.11 -8.80
C THR A 62 0.65 -8.53 -10.07
N ALA A 63 0.84 -7.21 -10.12
CA ALA A 63 1.52 -6.51 -11.22
C ALA A 63 3.05 -6.71 -11.21
N GLY A 64 3.62 -7.26 -10.14
CA GLY A 64 5.06 -7.51 -10.02
C GLY A 64 5.89 -6.30 -9.56
N GLU A 65 5.26 -5.19 -9.18
CA GLU A 65 5.92 -3.91 -8.84
C GLU A 65 6.47 -3.90 -7.41
N VAL A 66 5.79 -4.59 -6.49
CA VAL A 66 6.12 -4.61 -5.06
C VAL A 66 6.05 -6.02 -4.48
N GLU A 67 6.64 -6.19 -3.30
CA GLU A 67 6.49 -7.36 -2.45
C GLU A 67 5.90 -6.97 -1.10
N ILE A 68 5.02 -7.82 -0.56
CA ILE A 68 4.52 -7.71 0.81
C ILE A 68 5.32 -8.66 1.70
N THR A 69 5.80 -8.13 2.82
CA THR A 69 6.50 -8.91 3.85
C THR A 69 5.80 -8.80 5.21
N GLN A 70 5.93 -9.84 6.01
CA GLN A 70 5.45 -9.89 7.39
C GLN A 70 6.53 -10.55 8.26
N GLY A 71 6.92 -9.89 9.36
CA GLY A 71 8.08 -10.32 10.14
C GLY A 71 9.38 -10.37 9.30
N GLY A 72 9.50 -9.50 8.29
CA GLY A 72 10.65 -9.45 7.37
C GLY A 72 10.67 -10.51 6.27
N ARG A 73 9.70 -11.44 6.23
CA ARG A 73 9.64 -12.51 5.24
C ARG A 73 8.57 -12.23 4.17
N PRO A 74 8.83 -12.51 2.88
CA PRO A 74 7.81 -12.42 1.84
C PRO A 74 6.58 -13.27 2.21
N VAL A 75 5.39 -12.73 1.99
CA VAL A 75 4.13 -13.44 2.18
C VAL A 75 3.21 -13.24 0.99
N ALA A 76 2.42 -14.27 0.69
CA ALA A 76 1.38 -14.14 -0.33
C ALA A 76 0.37 -13.05 0.10
N PRO A 77 -0.06 -12.17 -0.84
CA PRO A 77 -0.91 -11.03 -0.54
C PRO A 77 -2.21 -11.38 0.19
N ASP A 78 -2.80 -12.54 -0.10
CA ASP A 78 -4.06 -13.01 0.50
C ASP A 78 -3.86 -13.67 1.87
N ASN A 79 -2.63 -14.06 2.22
CA ASN A 79 -2.30 -14.71 3.48
C ASN A 79 -1.80 -13.73 4.55
N ALA A 80 -1.50 -12.49 4.18
CA ALA A 80 -0.94 -11.50 5.07
C ALA A 80 -2.00 -10.99 6.06
N ARG A 81 -1.75 -11.13 7.37
CA ARG A 81 -2.68 -10.74 8.44
C ARG A 81 -1.97 -9.85 9.45
N GLY A 82 -2.66 -8.78 9.88
CA GLY A 82 -2.08 -7.83 10.84
C GLY A 82 -1.02 -6.92 10.19
N PRO A 83 0.01 -6.49 10.95
CA PRO A 83 1.04 -5.58 10.45
C PRO A 83 1.85 -6.18 9.31
N ILE A 84 1.93 -5.44 8.20
CA ILE A 84 2.69 -5.83 7.00
C ILE A 84 3.57 -4.67 6.56
N ARG A 85 4.63 -5.00 5.82
CA ARG A 85 5.49 -4.04 5.14
C ARG A 85 5.42 -4.26 3.63
N ILE A 86 5.47 -3.17 2.88
CA ILE A 86 5.49 -3.15 1.41
C ILE A 86 6.88 -2.65 1.01
N ARG A 87 7.53 -3.31 0.06
CA ARG A 87 8.83 -2.92 -0.50
C ARG A 87 8.82 -3.05 -2.01
N ARG A 88 9.67 -2.31 -2.72
CA ARG A 88 9.83 -2.48 -4.18
C ARG A 88 10.36 -3.88 -4.47
N ARG A 89 9.90 -4.48 -5.57
CA ARG A 89 10.58 -5.62 -6.14
C ARG A 89 11.86 -5.09 -6.81
N LEU A 90 13.01 -5.65 -6.45
CA LEU A 90 14.24 -5.37 -7.19
C LEU A 90 14.18 -6.21 -8.46
N HIS A 91 14.25 -5.54 -9.61
CA HIS A 91 14.36 -6.16 -10.92
C HIS A 91 15.82 -6.43 -11.24
#